data_AF-A0A557SF79-F1
#
_entry.id   AF-A0A557SF79-F1
#
_cell.length_a   1.000
_cell.length_b   1.000
_cell.length_c   1.000
_cell.angle_alpha   90.00
_cell.angle_beta   90.00
_cell.angle_gamma   90.00
#
_symmetry.space_group_name_H-M   'P 1'
#
loop_
_entity.id
_entity.type
_entity.pdbx_description
1 polymer ?
#
loop_
_entity_poly.entity_id
_entity_poly.type
_entity_poly.pdbx_seq_one_letter_code
_entity_poly.pdbx_strand_id
1 'polypeptide(L)'
;MKSPHTQEDRRYYPVLPSIESQTVAFVLAARAVREIRPSYAALLEWQGFEAYLRYHACWQWGSLVSVGEVVTIARVDVPEAFQKRGWFMRYVQLCHALSAGGVVIESVFNSHLLNALRRRDFMVEFEPHCFFLPRSVASGVIVDPSPLCIRTTLQARGLPGMKR
;
A
#
# COMPACT_ATOMS: atom_id res chain seq x y z
N MET A 1 -27.77 -11.69 14.24
CA MET A 1 -27.54 -11.94 12.80
C MET A 1 -26.04 -12.07 12.58
N LYS A 2 -25.53 -13.28 12.29
CA LYS A 2 -24.12 -13.48 11.91
C LYS A 2 -23.99 -13.08 10.44
N SER A 3 -23.09 -12.13 10.14
CA SER A 3 -22.82 -11.68 8.78
C SER A 3 -22.27 -12.84 7.95
N PRO A 4 -22.71 -13.04 6.69
CA PRO A 4 -22.15 -14.05 5.80
C PRO A 4 -20.86 -13.50 5.20
N HIS A 5 -19.79 -13.44 6.00
CA HIS A 5 -18.46 -13.13 5.50
C HIS A 5 -17.61 -14.39 5.42
N THR A 6 -17.30 -14.70 4.17
CA THR A 6 -16.03 -15.26 3.72
C THR A 6 -15.93 -16.77 3.81
N GLN A 7 -16.37 -17.38 2.72
CA GLN A 7 -16.04 -18.72 2.26
C GLN A 7 -14.53 -18.99 2.45
N GLU A 8 -14.26 -20.01 3.27
CA GLU A 8 -12.97 -20.69 3.43
C GLU A 8 -12.32 -20.94 2.06
N ASP A 9 -11.14 -20.39 1.85
CA ASP A 9 -9.87 -21.08 2.13
C ASP A 9 -9.45 -22.01 0.98
N ARG A 10 -8.82 -21.38 -0.01
CA ARG A 10 -7.52 -21.89 -0.45
C ARG A 10 -6.54 -20.76 -0.30
N ARG A 11 -5.85 -20.67 0.84
CA ARG A 11 -4.59 -19.93 0.90
C ARG A 11 -3.71 -20.46 -0.24
N TYR A 12 -3.56 -19.68 -1.31
CA TYR A 12 -2.66 -20.01 -2.44
C TYR A 12 -1.18 -19.81 -2.08
N TYR A 13 -0.86 -19.63 -0.80
CA TYR A 13 0.47 -19.35 -0.29
C TYR A 13 0.70 -20.08 1.03
N PRO A 14 1.96 -20.49 1.31
CA PRO A 14 2.30 -21.21 2.53
C PRO A 14 2.10 -20.33 3.78
N VAL A 15 1.66 -20.94 4.87
CA VAL A 15 1.66 -20.30 6.21
C VAL A 15 3.08 -20.36 6.77
N LEU A 16 3.71 -19.18 6.90
CA LEU A 16 5.11 -19.03 7.33
C LEU A 16 5.21 -18.51 8.76
N PRO A 17 6.35 -18.74 9.47
CA PRO A 17 6.49 -18.47 10.90
C PRO A 17 6.80 -16.99 11.23
N SER A 18 6.14 -16.05 10.56
CA SER A 18 6.04 -14.62 10.94
C SER A 18 5.00 -13.92 10.06
N ILE A 19 4.46 -12.79 10.53
CA ILE A 19 3.62 -11.93 9.69
C ILE A 19 4.42 -11.43 8.49
N GLU A 20 5.68 -11.05 8.68
CA GLU A 20 6.53 -10.52 7.62
C GLU A 20 6.75 -11.54 6.49
N SER A 21 7.07 -12.79 6.83
CA SER A 21 7.21 -13.86 5.84
C SER A 21 5.89 -14.19 5.15
N GLN A 22 4.77 -14.22 5.90
CA GLN A 22 3.45 -14.40 5.31
C GLN A 22 3.10 -13.25 4.34
N THR A 23 3.46 -12.01 4.65
CA THR A 23 3.25 -10.86 3.76
C THR A 23 4.04 -10.99 2.46
N VAL A 24 5.28 -11.46 2.51
CA VAL A 24 6.07 -11.77 1.30
C VAL A 24 5.36 -12.83 0.47
N ALA A 25 4.94 -13.94 1.10
CA ALA A 25 4.25 -15.03 0.41
C ALA A 25 2.91 -14.58 -0.20
N PHE A 26 2.16 -13.74 0.51
CA PHE A 26 0.94 -13.10 0.04
C PHE A 26 1.19 -12.26 -1.23
N VAL A 27 2.19 -11.37 -1.23
CA VAL A 27 2.50 -10.52 -2.40
C VAL A 27 2.95 -11.36 -3.60
N LEU A 28 3.79 -12.37 -3.37
CA LEU A 28 4.24 -13.27 -4.45
C LEU A 28 3.07 -14.05 -5.06
N ALA A 29 2.17 -14.59 -4.23
CA ALA A 29 0.98 -15.29 -4.71
C ALA A 29 0.03 -14.35 -5.46
N ALA A 30 -0.19 -13.13 -4.95
CA ALA A 30 -1.01 -12.13 -5.60
C ALA A 30 -0.48 -11.76 -7.00
N ARG A 31 0.84 -11.59 -7.13
CA ARG A 31 1.51 -11.36 -8.42
C ARG A 31 1.33 -12.52 -9.40
N ALA A 32 1.40 -13.76 -8.93
CA ALA A 32 1.27 -14.94 -9.76
C ALA A 32 -0.12 -15.10 -10.41
N VAL A 33 -1.16 -14.52 -9.81
CA VAL A 33 -2.54 -14.61 -10.30
C VAL A 33 -3.12 -13.28 -10.79
N ARG A 34 -2.30 -12.23 -10.89
CA ARG A 34 -2.75 -10.85 -11.13
C ARG A 34 -3.55 -10.64 -12.43
N GLU A 35 -3.30 -11.45 -13.44
CA GLU A 35 -4.01 -11.40 -14.73
C GLU A 35 -5.44 -11.91 -14.61
N ILE A 36 -5.70 -12.81 -13.66
CA ILE A 36 -7.00 -13.45 -13.45
C ILE A 36 -7.77 -12.72 -12.33
N ARG A 37 -7.06 -12.20 -11.33
CA ARG A 37 -7.62 -11.49 -10.18
C ARG A 37 -6.90 -10.15 -9.97
N PRO A 38 -7.48 -9.03 -10.45
CA PRO A 38 -6.85 -7.72 -10.35
C PRO A 38 -6.76 -7.21 -8.90
N SER A 39 -7.58 -7.77 -8.00
CA SER A 39 -7.49 -7.58 -6.56
C SER A 39 -7.33 -8.93 -5.84
N TYR A 40 -6.47 -8.95 -4.83
CA TYR A 40 -6.21 -10.12 -4.01
C TYR A 40 -6.15 -9.70 -2.54
N ALA A 41 -6.83 -10.40 -1.64
CA ALA A 41 -6.95 -10.00 -0.24
C ALA A 41 -6.73 -11.19 0.69
N ALA A 42 -6.17 -10.93 1.87
CA ALA A 42 -5.98 -11.96 2.89
C ALA A 42 -5.88 -11.36 4.30
N LEU A 43 -6.36 -12.13 5.28
CA LEU A 43 -6.01 -11.96 6.68
C LEU A 43 -4.79 -12.84 6.97
N LEU A 44 -3.74 -12.22 7.50
CA LEU A 44 -2.51 -12.88 7.94
C LEU A 44 -2.49 -12.89 9.47
N GLU A 45 -2.06 -14.01 10.05
CA GLU A 45 -2.09 -14.20 11.51
C GLU A 45 -0.83 -14.92 11.98
N TRP A 46 -0.19 -14.40 13.03
CA TRP A 46 0.93 -15.08 13.68
C TRP A 46 1.15 -14.55 15.10
N GLN A 47 1.13 -15.43 16.10
CA GLN A 47 1.39 -15.10 17.52
C GLN A 47 0.68 -13.83 18.03
N GLY A 48 -0.61 -13.69 17.71
CA GLY A 48 -1.43 -12.54 18.14
C GLY A 48 -1.24 -11.27 17.30
N PHE A 49 -0.35 -11.28 16.30
CA PHE A 49 -0.40 -10.29 15.24
C PHE A 49 -1.47 -10.67 14.22
N GLU A 50 -2.22 -9.67 13.76
CA GLU A 50 -3.16 -9.79 12.64
C GLU A 50 -2.86 -8.69 11.62
N ALA A 51 -2.90 -9.02 10.33
CA ALA A 51 -2.82 -8.04 9.25
C ALA A 51 -3.78 -8.40 8.12
N TYR A 52 -4.79 -7.56 7.90
CA TYR A 52 -5.66 -7.67 6.72
C TYR A 52 -5.05 -6.83 5.59
N LEU A 53 -4.61 -7.51 4.55
CA LEU A 53 -3.95 -6.92 3.39
C LEU A 53 -4.83 -7.05 2.14
N ARG A 54 -4.72 -6.04 1.28
CA ARG A 54 -5.16 -6.11 -0.12
C ARG A 54 -4.00 -5.79 -1.03
N TYR A 55 -3.98 -6.43 -2.18
CA TYR A 55 -3.04 -6.21 -3.26
C TYR A 55 -3.82 -5.74 -4.47
N HIS A 56 -3.32 -4.68 -5.10
CA HIS A 56 -3.84 -4.11 -6.33
C HIS A 56 -2.71 -4.07 -7.35
N ALA A 57 -2.87 -4.73 -8.50
CA ALA A 57 -1.88 -4.64 -9.59
C ALA A 57 -1.80 -3.23 -10.18
N CYS A 58 -2.93 -2.51 -10.13
CA CYS A 58 -3.08 -1.12 -10.50
C CYS A 58 -4.10 -0.51 -9.53
N TRP A 59 -3.68 0.53 -8.80
CA TRP A 59 -4.55 1.23 -7.84
C TRP A 59 -4.90 2.61 -8.39
N GLN A 60 -6.18 2.95 -8.37
CA GLN A 60 -6.67 4.23 -8.85
C GLN A 60 -6.94 5.16 -7.68
N TRP A 61 -6.38 6.36 -7.75
CA TRP A 61 -6.72 7.46 -6.87
C TRP A 61 -7.54 8.49 -7.65
N GLY A 62 -8.84 8.50 -7.38
CA GLY A 62 -9.80 9.26 -8.20
C GLY A 62 -9.84 8.75 -9.65
N SER A 63 -10.30 9.60 -10.56
CA SER A 63 -10.44 9.25 -11.99
C SER A 63 -9.17 9.47 -12.82
N LEU A 64 -8.17 10.19 -12.29
CA LEU A 64 -7.05 10.71 -13.07
C LEU A 64 -5.69 10.11 -12.71
N VAL A 65 -5.54 9.54 -11.51
CA VAL A 65 -4.26 9.04 -11.03
C VAL A 65 -4.28 7.53 -10.96
N SER A 66 -3.48 6.91 -11.84
CA SER A 66 -3.22 5.49 -11.81
C SER A 66 -1.85 5.26 -11.17
N VAL A 67 -1.86 4.66 -9.99
CA VAL A 67 -0.64 4.15 -9.34
C VAL A 67 -0.50 2.70 -9.77
N GLY A 68 0.74 2.24 -9.95
CA GLY A 68 1.02 0.84 -10.29
C GLY A 68 0.68 -0.12 -9.14
N GLU A 69 1.56 -1.07 -8.90
CA GLU A 69 1.33 -2.10 -7.89
C GLU A 69 1.30 -1.52 -6.46
N VAL A 70 0.19 -1.72 -5.74
CA VAL A 70 0.01 -1.22 -4.37
C VAL A 70 -0.35 -2.34 -3.42
N VAL A 71 0.22 -2.28 -2.22
CA VAL A 71 -0.21 -3.08 -1.07
C VAL A 71 -0.98 -2.17 -0.11
N THR A 72 -2.23 -2.52 0.17
CA THR A 72 -3.09 -1.81 1.11
C THR A 72 -3.11 -2.55 2.44
N ILE A 73 -2.73 -1.85 3.50
CA ILE A 73 -2.87 -2.27 4.89
C ILE A 73 -4.22 -1.77 5.38
N ALA A 74 -5.22 -2.66 5.41
CA ALA A 74 -6.59 -2.32 5.73
C ALA A 74 -6.93 -2.48 7.23
N ARG A 75 -6.25 -3.40 7.91
CA ARG A 75 -6.31 -3.57 9.36
C ARG A 75 -5.01 -4.19 9.85
N VAL A 76 -4.50 -3.74 10.98
CA VAL A 76 -3.37 -4.35 11.67
C VAL A 76 -3.61 -4.32 13.17
N ASP A 77 -3.47 -5.47 13.80
CA ASP A 77 -3.44 -5.60 15.25
C ASP A 77 -2.06 -6.06 15.69
N VAL A 78 -1.48 -5.33 16.65
CA VAL A 78 -0.14 -5.56 17.19
C VAL A 78 -0.28 -5.93 18.66
N PRO A 79 0.30 -7.06 19.11
CA PRO A 79 0.26 -7.43 20.52
C PRO A 79 0.87 -6.32 21.39
N GLU A 80 0.29 -6.10 22.57
CA GLU A 80 0.64 -4.98 23.45
C GLU A 80 2.15 -4.88 23.73
N ALA A 81 2.81 -6.03 23.93
CA ALA A 81 4.25 -6.11 24.15
C ALA A 81 5.11 -5.50 23.02
N PHE A 82 4.59 -5.42 21.80
CA PHE A 82 5.26 -4.87 20.61
C PHE A 82 4.76 -3.47 20.23
N GLN A 83 3.71 -2.97 20.87
CA GLN A 83 3.20 -1.62 20.62
C GLN A 83 4.23 -0.55 21.06
N LYS A 84 4.15 0.63 20.44
CA LYS A 84 5.04 1.78 20.71
C LYS A 84 6.55 1.53 20.46
N ARG A 85 6.92 0.38 19.89
CA ARG A 85 8.32 0.03 19.52
C ARG A 85 8.65 0.28 18.05
N GLY A 86 7.78 0.99 17.33
CA GLY A 86 7.96 1.27 15.91
C GLY A 86 7.71 0.09 14.97
N TRP A 87 7.23 -1.05 15.47
CA TRP A 87 6.96 -2.25 14.66
C TRP A 87 6.08 -1.94 13.45
N PHE A 88 4.95 -1.24 13.66
CA PHE A 88 4.04 -0.89 12.56
C PHE A 88 4.73 -0.11 11.44
N MET A 89 5.65 0.81 11.77
CA MET A 89 6.38 1.55 10.75
C MET A 89 7.37 0.69 9.99
N ARG A 90 8.02 -0.28 10.65
CA ARG A 90 8.86 -1.28 9.97
C ARG A 90 8.04 -2.19 9.07
N TYR A 91 6.83 -2.53 9.51
CA TYR A 91 5.89 -3.31 8.71
C TYR A 91 5.40 -2.55 7.46
N VAL A 92 5.10 -1.26 7.58
CA VAL A 92 4.82 -0.37 6.44
C VAL A 92 6.00 -0.31 5.47
N GLN A 93 7.25 -0.20 5.99
CA GLN A 93 8.46 -0.22 5.16
C GLN A 93 8.63 -1.55 4.40
N LEU A 94 8.33 -2.68 5.04
CA LEU A 94 8.32 -3.98 4.36
C LEU A 94 7.31 -3.99 3.20
N CYS A 95 6.06 -3.59 3.46
CA CYS A 95 5.03 -3.52 2.43
C CYS A 95 5.46 -2.60 1.28
N HIS A 96 6.10 -1.48 1.61
CA HIS A 96 6.62 -0.52 0.63
C HIS A 96 7.74 -1.09 -0.22
N ALA A 97 8.66 -1.82 0.42
CA ALA A 97 9.74 -2.54 -0.26
C ALA A 97 9.19 -3.60 -1.24
N LEU A 98 8.07 -4.24 -0.88
CA LEU A 98 7.42 -5.27 -1.70
C LEU A 98 6.59 -4.70 -2.84
N SER A 99 5.99 -3.52 -2.70
CA SER A 99 5.17 -2.87 -3.73
C SER A 99 6.01 -2.06 -4.74
N ALA A 100 5.57 -1.98 -6.00
CA ALA A 100 6.24 -1.14 -7.01
C ALA A 100 5.74 0.32 -7.00
N GLY A 101 4.45 0.55 -6.70
CA GLY A 101 3.80 1.85 -6.71
C GLY A 101 3.71 2.51 -5.33
N GLY A 102 3.53 1.72 -4.27
CA GLY A 102 3.51 2.23 -2.90
C GLY A 102 2.61 1.44 -1.95
N VAL A 103 2.37 2.03 -0.77
CA VAL A 103 1.53 1.45 0.27
C VAL A 103 0.37 2.36 0.59
N VAL A 104 -0.82 1.79 0.68
CA VAL A 104 -1.99 2.48 1.23
C VAL A 104 -2.23 1.97 2.65
N ILE A 105 -2.58 2.87 3.56
CA ILE A 105 -2.99 2.57 4.92
C ILE A 105 -4.39 3.14 5.07
N GLU A 106 -5.37 2.29 5.36
CA GLU A 106 -6.77 2.72 5.49
C GLU A 106 -7.24 2.68 6.94
N SER A 107 -8.32 3.41 7.22
CA SER A 107 -9.10 3.29 8.45
C SER A 107 -8.25 3.50 9.72
N VAL A 108 -7.37 4.49 9.71
CA VAL A 108 -6.51 4.84 10.86
C VAL A 108 -7.30 5.60 11.92
N PHE A 109 -8.04 4.87 12.75
CA PHE A 109 -8.86 5.43 13.84
C PHE A 109 -8.09 5.60 15.16
N ASN A 110 -6.95 4.91 15.32
CA ASN A 110 -6.10 5.11 16.49
C ASN A 110 -5.47 6.51 16.45
N SER A 111 -5.84 7.39 17.39
CA SER A 111 -5.40 8.79 17.41
C SER A 111 -3.89 8.95 17.51
N HIS A 112 -3.20 8.08 18.23
CA HIS A 112 -1.73 8.11 18.33
C HIS A 112 -1.08 7.77 16.99
N LEU A 113 -1.55 6.73 16.30
CA LEU A 113 -1.06 6.36 14.98
C LEU A 113 -1.37 7.44 13.95
N LEU A 114 -2.61 7.96 13.96
CA LEU A 114 -3.04 9.06 13.09
C LEU A 114 -2.11 10.27 13.20
N ASN A 115 -1.85 10.73 14.43
CA ASN A 115 -0.93 11.84 14.69
C ASN A 115 0.52 11.52 14.34
N ALA A 116 0.93 10.26 14.43
CA ALA A 116 2.26 9.83 14.02
C ALA A 116 2.43 9.81 12.49
N LEU A 117 1.38 9.45 11.73
CA LEU A 117 1.39 9.48 10.27
C LEU A 117 1.35 10.90 9.73
N ARG A 118 0.50 11.77 10.29
CA ARG A 118 0.39 13.19 9.88
C ARG A 118 1.66 14.01 10.06
N ARG A 119 2.56 13.61 10.96
CA ARG A 119 3.86 14.27 11.18
C ARG A 119 4.95 13.83 10.21
N ARG A 120 4.64 13.02 9.19
CA ARG A 120 5.61 12.49 8.23
C ARG A 120 5.36 13.11 6.86
N ASP A 121 6.28 13.95 6.42
CA ASP A 121 6.15 14.71 5.17
C ASP A 121 6.09 13.85 3.89
N PHE A 122 6.48 12.58 3.99
CA PHE A 122 6.44 11.62 2.89
C PHE A 122 5.14 10.78 2.83
N MET A 123 4.23 10.98 3.78
CA MET A 123 2.91 10.34 3.82
C MET A 123 1.86 11.32 3.31
N VAL A 124 1.05 10.90 2.36
CA VAL A 124 0.00 11.74 1.78
C VAL A 124 -1.35 11.27 2.32
N GLU A 125 -2.04 12.10 3.11
CA GLU A 125 -3.42 11.86 3.52
C GLU A 125 -4.34 12.23 2.34
N PHE A 126 -4.98 11.23 1.73
CA PHE A 126 -5.80 11.43 0.52
C PHE A 126 -7.30 11.41 0.78
N GLU A 127 -7.70 10.79 1.89
CA GLU A 127 -9.05 10.76 2.44
C GLU A 127 -8.92 10.79 3.98
N PRO A 128 -9.98 11.17 4.72
CA PRO A 128 -9.94 11.15 6.17
C PRO A 128 -9.51 9.78 6.69
N HIS A 129 -8.43 9.73 7.48
CA HIS A 129 -7.88 8.50 8.06
C HIS A 129 -7.26 7.51 7.05
N CYS A 130 -7.00 7.93 5.81
CA CYS A 130 -6.38 7.12 4.77
C CYS A 130 -5.09 7.79 4.26
N PHE A 131 -4.00 7.03 4.27
CA PHE A 131 -2.67 7.51 3.93
C PHE A 131 -2.07 6.72 2.79
N PHE A 132 -1.34 7.40 1.91
CA PHE A 132 -0.58 6.81 0.83
C PHE A 132 0.90 7.13 1.00
N LEU A 133 1.73 6.09 0.94
CA LEU A 133 3.18 6.17 0.88
C LEU A 133 3.64 5.85 -0.55
N PRO A 134 3.92 6.85 -1.40
CA PRO A 134 4.38 6.59 -2.75
C PRO A 134 5.74 5.91 -2.75
N ARG A 135 5.96 5.00 -3.70
CA ARG A 135 7.32 4.61 -4.07
C ARG A 135 7.91 5.77 -4.88
N SER A 136 8.97 6.40 -4.37
CA SER A 136 9.71 7.38 -5.15
C SER A 136 10.24 6.68 -6.40
N VAL A 137 9.63 6.96 -7.54
CA VAL A 137 10.17 6.55 -8.83
C VAL A 137 11.30 7.53 -9.07
N ALA A 138 12.54 7.03 -9.09
CA ALA A 138 13.66 7.77 -9.64
C ALA A 138 13.43 7.95 -11.16
N SER A 139 12.44 8.76 -11.55
CA SER A 139 12.08 9.24 -12.89
C SER A 139 10.74 10.00 -12.83
N GLY A 140 10.77 11.30 -12.53
CA GLY A 140 9.81 12.28 -13.08
C GLY A 140 8.47 12.54 -12.38
N VAL A 141 8.01 11.74 -11.42
CA VAL A 141 6.77 12.06 -10.69
C VAL A 141 7.09 12.84 -9.41
N ILE A 142 7.05 14.17 -9.50
CA ILE A 142 7.02 15.04 -8.33
C ILE A 142 5.60 14.95 -7.76
N VAL A 143 5.43 14.21 -6.66
CA VAL A 143 4.24 14.34 -5.83
C VAL A 143 4.44 15.57 -4.97
N ASP A 144 3.84 16.69 -5.37
CA ASP A 144 3.77 17.89 -4.55
C ASP A 144 2.95 17.52 -3.28
N PRO A 145 3.49 17.69 -2.06
CA PRO A 145 2.77 17.41 -0.82
C PRO A 145 1.63 18.40 -0.53
N SER A 146 1.44 19.42 -1.38
CA SER A 146 0.27 20.29 -1.33
C SER A 146 -1.00 19.51 -1.72
N PRO A 147 -2.19 19.85 -1.20
CA PRO A 147 -3.44 19.25 -1.66
C PRO A 147 -3.63 19.61 -3.15
N LEU A 148 -3.35 18.63 -4.02
CA LEU A 148 -3.61 18.60 -5.45
C LEU A 148 -2.96 19.72 -6.28
N CYS A 149 -1.71 19.50 -6.70
CA CYS A 149 -1.23 20.09 -7.95
C CYS A 149 -0.23 19.13 -8.63
N ILE A 150 -0.72 18.29 -9.54
CA ILE A 150 0.14 17.46 -10.40
C ILE A 150 0.76 18.38 -11.47
N ARG A 151 2.04 18.73 -11.32
CA ARG A 151 2.81 19.30 -12.42
C ARG A 151 3.25 18.16 -13.34
N THR A 152 2.58 18.01 -14.47
CA THR A 152 3.08 17.20 -15.58
C THR A 152 4.41 17.81 -16.03
N THR A 153 5.54 17.15 -15.75
CA THR A 153 6.78 17.46 -16.46
C THR A 153 6.62 16.91 -17.87
N LEU A 154 6.02 17.73 -18.74
CA LEU A 154 6.11 17.53 -20.17
C LEU A 154 7.60 17.70 -20.51
N GLN A 155 8.34 16.58 -20.64
CA GLN A 155 9.62 16.61 -21.33
C GLN A 155 9.35 17.05 -22.76
N ALA A 156 9.56 18.33 -23.04
CA ALA A 156 9.62 18.86 -24.38
C ALA A 156 10.81 18.18 -25.11
N ARG A 157 10.54 17.03 -25.73
CA ARG A 157 11.43 16.48 -26.75
C ARG A 157 11.38 17.44 -27.93
N GLY A 158 12.50 18.10 -28.18
CA GLY A 158 12.65 19.08 -29.25
C GLY A 158 12.21 18.54 -30.60
N LEU A 159 11.39 19.33 -31.29
CA LEU A 159 11.12 19.16 -32.71
C LEU A 159 12.36 19.68 -33.49
N PRO A 160 12.99 18.87 -34.35
CA PRO A 160 14.08 19.35 -35.19
C PRO A 160 13.54 20.27 -36.29
N GLY A 161 14.21 21.41 -36.47
CA GLY A 161 13.80 22.48 -37.37
C GLY A 161 13.62 22.07 -38.83
N MET A 162 12.49 22.46 -39.41
CA MET A 162 12.33 22.58 -40.86
C MET A 162 12.94 23.91 -41.30
N LYS A 163 14.10 23.84 -41.97
CA LYS A 163 14.54 24.85 -42.93
C LYS A 163 14.02 24.43 -44.31
N ARG A 164 13.37 25.35 -45.01
CA ARG A 164 13.50 25.50 -46.47
C ARG A 164 13.63 26.97 -46.77
#